data_AF-A0A961GJZ2-F1
#
_entry.id   AF-A0A961GJZ2-F1
#
_cell.length_a   1.000
_cell.length_b   1.000
_cell.length_c   1.000
_cell.angle_alpha   90.00
_cell.angle_beta   90.00
_cell.angle_gamma   90.00
#
_symmetry.space_group_name_H-M   'P 1'
#
loop_
_entity.id
_entity.type
_entity.pdbx_description
1 polymer ?
#
loop_
_entity_poly.entity_id
_entity_poly.type
_entity_poly.pdbx_seq_one_letter_code
_entity_poly.pdbx_strand_id
1 'polypeptide(L)'
;MTKATSDTQELSQRIEQHLPLVKHIVFQVAVHFPRHVDREDLARAGALGLVEAARRYDAERGVPFERFAAQRIRGAILDAVRAADWA
;
A
#
# COMPACT_ATOMS: atom_id res chain seq x y z
N MET A 1 -14.84 1.06 27.29
CA MET A 1 -14.96 1.56 25.90
C MET A 1 -13.59 1.89 25.29
N THR A 2 -12.53 1.17 25.64
CA THR A 2 -11.12 1.62 25.42
C THR A 2 -10.36 0.89 24.30
N LYS A 3 -10.81 -0.30 23.84
CA LYS A 3 -10.05 -1.13 22.89
C LYS A 3 -10.12 -0.64 21.43
N ALA A 4 -11.27 -0.11 20.99
CA ALA A 4 -11.44 0.32 19.60
C ALA A 4 -10.59 1.55 19.24
N THR A 5 -10.36 2.43 20.21
CA THR A 5 -9.54 3.64 20.03
C THR A 5 -8.06 3.30 19.90
N SER A 6 -7.54 2.38 20.72
CA SER A 6 -6.13 1.93 20.65
C SER A 6 -5.83 1.23 19.34
N ASP A 7 -6.70 0.32 18.88
CA ASP A 7 -6.48 -0.43 17.63
C ASP A 7 -6.45 0.52 16.41
N THR A 8 -7.28 1.57 16.44
CA THR A 8 -7.30 2.59 15.38
C THR A 8 -6.04 3.46 15.40
N GLN A 9 -5.53 3.80 16.59
CA GLN A 9 -4.29 4.57 16.71
C GLN A 9 -3.06 3.77 16.28
N GLU A 10 -2.97 2.50 16.65
CA GLU A 10 -1.89 1.61 16.20
C GLU A 10 -1.91 1.42 14.68
N LEU A 11 -3.10 1.29 14.09
CA LEU A 11 -3.27 1.24 12.64
C LEU A 11 -2.76 2.52 11.97
N SER A 12 -3.20 3.69 12.43
CA SER A 12 -2.79 4.98 11.87
C SER A 12 -1.28 5.18 11.98
N GLN A 13 -0.69 4.89 13.14
CA GLN A 13 0.75 5.00 13.37
C GLN A 13 1.53 4.09 12.42
N ARG A 14 1.07 2.84 12.23
CA ARG A 14 1.69 1.90 11.28
C ARG A 14 1.63 2.41 9.85
N ILE A 15 0.49 2.98 9.43
CA ILE A 15 0.35 3.58 8.09
C ILE A 15 1.34 4.73 7.93
N GLU A 16 1.33 5.70 8.85
CA GLU A 16 2.16 6.90 8.78
C GLU A 16 3.65 6.57 8.71
N GLN A 17 4.12 5.65 9.55
CA GLN A 17 5.52 5.19 9.56
C GLN A 17 5.96 4.58 8.22
N HIS A 18 5.03 4.02 7.45
CA HIS A 18 5.32 3.28 6.22
C HIS A 18 4.88 4.01 4.94
N LEU A 19 4.39 5.25 5.04
CA LEU A 19 4.10 6.08 3.85
C LEU A 19 5.30 6.20 2.88
N PRO A 20 6.57 6.34 3.33
CA PRO A 20 7.72 6.36 2.42
C PRO A 20 7.86 5.09 1.56
N LEU A 21 7.40 3.94 2.05
CA LEU A 21 7.44 2.66 1.34
C LEU A 21 6.59 2.71 0.06
N VAL A 22 5.45 3.39 0.09
CA VAL A 22 4.58 3.59 -1.09
C VAL A 22 5.37 4.30 -2.18
N LYS A 23 6.01 5.42 -1.85
CA LYS A 23 6.82 6.19 -2.83
C LYS A 23 7.94 5.35 -3.42
N HIS A 24 8.64 4.58 -2.58
CA HIS A 24 9.71 3.69 -3.03
C HIS A 24 9.19 2.65 -4.04
N ILE A 25 8.07 1.99 -3.72
CA ILE A 25 7.50 0.96 -4.59
C ILE A 25 6.97 1.57 -5.88
N VAL A 26 6.27 2.71 -5.82
CA VAL A 26 5.80 3.44 -7.01
C VAL A 26 6.97 3.74 -7.94
N PHE A 27 8.08 4.24 -7.41
CA PHE A 27 9.28 4.50 -8.21
C PHE A 27 9.82 3.23 -8.89
N GLN A 28 9.86 2.10 -8.16
CA GLN A 28 10.31 0.83 -8.71
C GLN A 28 9.39 0.28 -9.80
N VAL A 29 8.07 0.39 -9.65
CA VAL A 29 7.12 -0.21 -10.61
C VAL A 29 6.84 0.70 -11.80
N ALA A 30 6.89 2.03 -11.62
CA ALA A 30 6.60 3.01 -12.67
C ALA A 30 7.52 2.89 -13.89
N VAL A 31 8.72 2.33 -13.74
CA VAL A 31 9.64 2.10 -14.86
C VAL A 31 9.13 1.06 -15.87
N HIS A 32 8.16 0.24 -15.47
CA HIS A 32 7.57 -0.81 -16.30
C HIS A 32 6.27 -0.38 -17.00
N PHE A 33 5.78 0.83 -16.74
CA PHE A 33 4.53 1.33 -17.32
C PHE A 33 4.80 2.36 -18.43
N PRO A 34 3.89 2.49 -19.42
CA PRO A 34 3.95 3.54 -20.44
C PRO A 34 3.94 4.94 -19.83
N ARG A 35 4.46 5.92 -20.57
CA ARG A 35 4.54 7.32 -20.13
C ARG A 35 3.19 7.99 -19.85
N HIS A 36 2.09 7.46 -20.39
CA HIS A 36 0.76 8.00 -20.15
C HIS A 36 0.17 7.60 -18.80
N VAL A 37 0.78 6.65 -18.08
CA VAL A 37 0.34 6.24 -16.75
C VAL A 37 0.78 7.29 -15.73
N ASP A 38 -0.19 7.90 -15.05
CA ASP A 38 0.07 8.93 -14.05
C ASP A 38 0.67 8.33 -12.76
N ARG A 39 1.84 8.84 -12.37
CA ARG A 39 2.52 8.43 -11.13
C ARG A 39 1.74 8.77 -9.88
N GLU A 40 0.94 9.83 -9.90
CA GLU A 40 0.09 10.20 -8.78
C GLU A 40 -1.01 9.16 -8.57
N ASP A 41 -1.59 8.63 -9.64
CA ASP A 41 -2.59 7.56 -9.55
C ASP A 41 -1.98 6.24 -9.06
N LEU A 42 -0.76 5.91 -9.50
CA LEU A 42 0.00 4.79 -8.92
C LEU A 42 0.24 5.00 -7.41
N ALA A 43 0.56 6.23 -6.99
CA ALA A 43 0.78 6.53 -5.58
C ALA A 43 -0.52 6.43 -4.75
N ARG A 44 -1.66 6.88 -5.28
CA ARG A 44 -2.98 6.74 -4.65
C ARG A 44 -3.36 5.27 -4.51
N ALA A 45 -3.22 4.48 -5.57
CA ALA A 45 -3.45 3.04 -5.54
C ALA A 45 -2.53 2.33 -4.54
N GLY A 46 -1.25 2.68 -4.54
CA GLY A 46 -0.28 2.15 -3.58
C GLY A 46 -0.62 2.52 -2.13
N ALA A 47 -1.09 3.74 -1.86
CA ALA A 47 -1.51 4.16 -0.53
C ALA A 47 -2.72 3.36 -0.04
N LEU A 48 -3.71 3.08 -0.90
CA LEU A 48 -4.82 2.18 -0.58
C LEU A 48 -4.32 0.78 -0.21
N GLY A 49 -3.37 0.24 -0.99
CA GLY A 49 -2.71 -1.04 -0.69
C GLY A 49 -2.00 -1.06 0.66
N LEU A 50 -1.36 0.05 1.07
CA LEU A 50 -0.73 0.17 2.39
C LEU A 50 -1.79 0.15 3.51
N VAL A 51 -2.88 0.90 3.37
CA VAL A 51 -3.98 0.93 4.35
C VAL A 51 -4.56 -0.47 4.54
N GLU A 52 -4.80 -1.18 3.45
CA GLU A 52 -5.30 -2.54 3.49
C GLU A 52 -4.29 -3.53 4.11
N ALA A 53 -3.00 -3.37 3.82
CA ALA A 53 -1.97 -4.16 4.44
C ALA A 53 -1.96 -3.93 5.95
N ALA A 54 -2.03 -2.68 6.40
CA ALA A 54 -2.03 -2.33 7.82
C ALA A 54 -3.26 -2.93 8.55
N ARG A 55 -4.42 -2.98 7.90
CA ARG A 55 -5.64 -3.60 8.45
C ARG A 55 -5.61 -5.12 8.51
N ARG A 56 -4.91 -5.78 7.58
CA ARG A 56 -4.86 -7.25 7.45
C ARG A 56 -3.60 -7.86 8.03
N TYR A 57 -2.67 -7.03 8.53
CA TYR A 57 -1.40 -7.51 9.06
C TYR A 57 -1.61 -8.30 10.34
N ASP A 58 -0.89 -9.41 10.42
CA ASP A 58 -0.90 -10.32 11.55
C ASP A 58 0.55 -10.66 11.88
N ALA A 59 1.01 -10.14 13.02
CA ALA A 59 2.39 -10.29 13.47
C ALA A 59 2.73 -11.73 13.89
N GLU A 60 1.74 -12.54 14.26
CA GLU A 60 1.95 -13.93 14.69
C GLU A 60 2.43 -14.82 13.54
N ARG A 61 2.22 -14.37 12.28
CA ARG A 61 2.72 -15.05 11.08
C ARG A 61 4.22 -14.90 10.86
N GLY A 62 4.91 -14.07 11.65
CA GLY A 62 6.37 -13.93 11.62
C GLY A 62 6.93 -13.25 10.36
N VAL A 63 6.07 -12.61 9.55
CA VAL A 63 6.50 -11.85 8.36
C VAL A 63 6.60 -10.38 8.75
N PRO A 64 7.74 -9.69 8.54
CA PRO A 64 7.83 -8.25 8.78
C PRO A 64 6.79 -7.46 8.01
N PHE A 65 6.22 -6.42 8.64
CA PHE A 65 5.15 -5.63 8.05
C PHE A 65 5.56 -5.02 6.70
N GLU A 66 6.78 -4.51 6.58
CA GLU A 66 7.31 -3.92 5.36
C GLU A 66 7.25 -4.90 4.19
N ARG A 67 7.60 -6.17 4.43
CA ARG A 67 7.56 -7.22 3.41
C ARG A 67 6.13 -7.54 3.01
N PHE A 68 5.23 -7.65 3.97
CA PHE A 68 3.80 -7.88 3.72
C PHE A 68 3.16 -6.72 2.95
N ALA A 69 3.36 -5.50 3.42
CA ALA A 69 2.86 -4.27 2.81
C ALA A 69 3.40 -4.09 1.40
N ALA A 70 4.69 -4.37 1.16
CA ALA A 70 5.28 -4.21 -0.16
C ALA A 70 4.59 -5.08 -1.23
N GLN A 71 4.18 -6.30 -0.87
CA GLN A 71 3.42 -7.16 -1.76
C GLN A 71 2.03 -6.58 -2.06
N ARG A 72 1.33 -6.10 -1.02
CA ARG A 72 -0.03 -5.56 -1.18
C ARG A 72 -0.05 -4.25 -1.97
N ILE A 73 0.91 -3.36 -1.73
CA ILE A 73 1.08 -2.09 -2.46
C ILE A 73 1.30 -2.37 -3.95
N ARG A 74 2.24 -3.28 -4.31
CA ARG A 74 2.46 -3.67 -5.71
C ARG A 74 1.20 -4.22 -6.36
N GLY A 75 0.47 -5.10 -5.67
CA GLY A 75 -0.79 -5.65 -6.14
C GLY A 75 -1.82 -4.55 -6.44
N ALA A 76 -2.04 -3.64 -5.49
CA ALA A 76 -3.00 -2.54 -5.65
C ALA A 76 -2.67 -1.65 -6.85
N ILE A 77 -1.39 -1.36 -7.08
CA ILE A 77 -0.94 -0.59 -8.25
C ILE A 77 -1.24 -1.33 -9.55
N LEU A 78 -0.89 -2.62 -9.63
CA LEU A 78 -1.14 -3.44 -10.82
C LEU A 78 -2.63 -3.57 -11.13
N ASP A 79 -3.46 -3.73 -10.10
CA ASP A 79 -4.91 -3.82 -10.25
C ASP A 79 -5.50 -2.49 -10.76
N ALA A 80 -5.02 -1.35 -10.26
CA ALA A 80 -5.45 -0.03 -10.72
C ALA A 80 -5.09 0.23 -12.19
N VAL A 81 -3.87 -0.12 -12.61
CA VAL A 81 -3.44 0.03 -14.01
C VAL A 81 -4.29 -0.84 -14.94
N ARG A 82 -4.51 -2.11 -14.58
CA ARG A 82 -5.37 -3.00 -15.38
C ARG A 82 -6.79 -2.47 -15.53
N ALA A 83 -7.35 -1.91 -14.46
CA ALA A 83 -8.68 -1.34 -14.48
C ALA A 83 -8.78 -0.10 -15.40
N ALA A 84 -7.72 0.71 -15.45
CA ALA A 84 -7.65 1.87 -16.35
C ALA A 84 -7.45 1.48 -17.82
N ASP A 85 -6.71 0.40 -18.10
CA ASP A 85 -6.49 -0.09 -19.48
C ASP A 85 -7.71 -0.80 -20.09
N TRP A 86 -8.65 -1.26 -19.26
CA TRP A 86 -9.88 -1.95 -19.69
C TRP A 86 -11.11 -1.03 -19.78
N ALA A 87 -10.99 0.22 -19.34
CA ALA A 87 -12.04 1.24 -19.38
C ALA A 87 -11.93 2.11 -20.64
#